data_AF-A0A813KKL2-F1
#
_entry.id   AF-A0A813KKL2-F1
#
_cell.length_a   1.000
_cell.length_b   1.000
_cell.length_c   1.000
_cell.angle_alpha   90.00
_cell.angle_beta   90.00
_cell.angle_gamma   90.00
#
_symmetry.space_group_name_H-M   'P 1'
#
loop_
_entity.id
_entity.type
_entity.pdbx_description
1 polymer ?
#
loop_
_entity_poly.entity_id
_entity_poly.type
_entity_poly.pdbx_seq_one_letter_code
_entity_poly.pdbx_strand_id
1 'polypeptide(L)'
;QPQFTPRATLAVTPSPELCQMRSLELSLAFASALASWSADAELFPECIAEYEARFLQWAGLSGQATTVVPPRRSDMSEQVWLEALFVSASSQLERCRAEGGRYWEGRLDMDQYALNSTPYQQAVCSICSPQSCNRSEVVFEILPRFMSHQLRLTGAAPLGADLGRPADGSAEAVELLRWADIGIDFALSGADGCGTTSLFRNLRRHARIAFTNNSTMGKQDEDFRLVSSRKTLPTRCMVEEFREKRLSVLSGRRHLLGHSCAILWSMPIARQALASIPGLKVIVVLCDPVGRFEKEVLEKVGQRPASTWFALPELRSPDAKAWRWQRFARHLNDLRRLFGERLLLIHQASLRSQPRETFNAIADFLGRGPFQRGSSFSGTTRTADT
;
A
#
# COMPACT_ATOMS: atom_id res chain seq x y z
N GLN A 1 -18.83 12.51 52.31
CA GLN A 1 -17.83 12.05 51.33
C GLN A 1 -18.46 12.13 49.95
N PRO A 2 -18.04 13.03 49.05
CA PRO A 2 -18.65 13.11 47.72
C PRO A 2 -18.02 12.06 46.80
N GLN A 3 -18.90 11.36 46.07
CA GLN A 3 -18.56 10.31 45.12
C GLN A 3 -17.94 10.92 43.86
N PHE A 4 -16.72 10.48 43.52
CA PHE A 4 -16.07 10.78 42.25
C PHE A 4 -16.67 9.89 41.17
N THR A 5 -17.41 10.47 40.23
CA THR A 5 -17.77 9.83 38.96
C THR A 5 -16.64 10.06 37.94
N PRO A 6 -16.14 9.01 37.25
CA PRO A 6 -15.13 9.20 36.22
C PRO A 6 -15.76 9.77 34.95
N ARG A 7 -15.21 10.89 34.50
CA ARG A 7 -15.50 11.55 33.22
C ARG A 7 -15.22 10.58 32.07
N ALA A 8 -16.26 10.22 31.31
CA ALA A 8 -16.11 9.53 30.03
C ALA A 8 -15.29 10.43 29.07
N THR A 9 -14.10 9.96 28.69
CA THR A 9 -13.29 10.61 27.67
C THR A 9 -13.77 10.10 26.32
N LEU A 10 -14.56 10.90 25.60
CA LEU A 10 -14.93 10.63 24.22
C LEU A 10 -13.65 10.69 23.37
N ALA A 11 -13.10 9.52 23.04
CA ALA A 11 -12.07 9.40 22.04
C ALA A 11 -12.70 9.67 20.67
N VAL A 12 -12.56 10.90 20.18
CA VAL A 12 -12.83 11.25 18.78
C VAL A 12 -11.86 10.43 17.94
N THR A 13 -12.39 9.43 17.23
CA THR A 13 -11.62 8.68 16.25
C THR A 13 -11.51 9.54 14.99
N PRO A 14 -10.28 9.85 14.51
CA PRO A 14 -10.14 10.64 13.30
C PRO A 14 -10.70 9.87 12.09
N SER A 15 -11.62 10.51 11.37
CA SER A 15 -12.09 10.07 10.06
C SER A 15 -10.98 10.25 9.01
N PRO A 16 -10.83 9.32 8.03
CA PRO A 16 -9.79 9.32 7.00
C PRO A 16 -9.87 10.48 5.97
N GLU A 17 -10.78 11.43 6.15
CA GLU A 17 -10.84 12.68 5.38
C GLU A 17 -9.68 13.64 5.70
N LEU A 18 -8.86 13.37 6.72
CA LEU A 18 -7.80 14.27 7.19
C LEU A 18 -6.67 14.58 6.19
N CYS A 19 -6.31 13.69 5.25
CA CYS A 19 -5.25 13.99 4.24
C CYS A 19 -5.78 14.89 3.10
N GLN A 20 -7.09 14.83 2.76
CA GLN A 20 -7.76 15.76 1.82
C GLN A 20 -8.28 17.03 2.51
N MET A 21 -8.77 16.96 3.75
CA MET A 21 -9.27 18.11 4.50
C MET A 21 -8.17 18.99 5.08
N ARG A 22 -7.01 18.46 5.50
CA ARG A 22 -5.85 19.32 5.82
C ARG A 22 -5.37 20.08 4.58
N SER A 23 -5.56 19.52 3.38
CA SER A 23 -5.32 20.25 2.13
C SER A 23 -6.32 21.39 1.94
N LEU A 24 -7.61 21.19 2.26
CA LEU A 24 -8.69 22.18 2.08
C LEU A 24 -8.73 23.27 3.17
N GLU A 25 -8.45 22.95 4.44
CA GLU A 25 -8.33 23.97 5.50
C GLU A 25 -7.10 24.85 5.30
N LEU A 26 -6.02 24.30 4.73
CA LEU A 26 -4.90 25.10 4.23
C LEU A 26 -5.34 25.98 3.06
N SER A 27 -6.14 25.47 2.09
CA SER A 27 -6.63 26.27 0.94
C SER A 27 -7.48 27.48 1.34
N LEU A 28 -8.32 27.38 2.37
CA LEU A 28 -9.15 28.50 2.85
C LEU A 28 -8.35 29.56 3.61
N ALA A 29 -7.32 29.17 4.36
CA ALA A 29 -6.33 30.11 4.91
C ALA A 29 -5.44 30.72 3.81
N PHE A 30 -5.18 29.97 2.73
CA PHE A 30 -4.38 30.41 1.58
C PHE A 30 -5.12 31.42 0.70
N ALA A 31 -6.44 31.28 0.52
CA ALA A 31 -7.26 32.21 -0.28
C ALA A 31 -7.27 33.64 0.29
N SER A 32 -7.18 33.78 1.62
CA SER A 32 -7.02 35.08 2.30
C SER A 32 -5.61 35.69 2.12
N ALA A 33 -4.58 34.84 2.02
CA ALA A 33 -3.20 35.27 1.78
C ALA A 33 -2.93 35.62 0.29
N LEU A 34 -3.64 34.96 -0.64
CA LEU A 34 -3.45 35.12 -2.09
C LEU A 34 -3.88 36.48 -2.64
N ALA A 35 -4.77 37.20 -1.97
CA ALA A 35 -5.11 38.57 -2.33
C ALA A 35 -3.94 39.57 -2.16
N SER A 36 -2.84 39.15 -1.52
CA SER A 36 -1.60 39.93 -1.36
C SER A 36 -0.42 39.48 -2.25
N TRP A 37 -0.59 38.42 -3.06
CA TRP A 37 0.52 37.72 -3.73
C TRP A 37 0.92 38.25 -5.13
N SER A 38 0.25 39.27 -5.67
CA SER A 38 0.61 39.79 -7.01
C SER A 38 1.89 40.63 -7.05
N ALA A 39 2.60 40.79 -5.94
CA ALA A 39 3.85 41.55 -5.84
C ALA A 39 5.12 40.69 -5.62
N ASP A 40 5.00 39.37 -5.45
CA ASP A 40 6.08 38.49 -4.95
C ASP A 40 6.59 37.47 -5.99
N ALA A 41 7.01 37.95 -7.16
CA ALA A 41 7.67 37.12 -8.18
C ALA A 41 9.12 36.68 -7.81
N GLU A 42 9.60 37.03 -6.61
CA GLU A 42 10.99 36.78 -6.17
C GLU A 42 11.18 35.62 -5.18
N LEU A 43 10.12 34.88 -4.83
CA LEU A 43 10.15 34.07 -3.60
C LEU A 43 10.62 32.60 -3.70
N PHE A 44 11.00 32.10 -4.88
CA PHE A 44 11.45 30.70 -5.03
C PHE A 44 12.70 30.48 -5.93
N PRO A 45 13.73 31.35 -5.90
CA PRO A 45 14.83 31.25 -6.86
C PRO A 45 15.66 29.98 -6.66
N GLU A 46 15.81 29.48 -5.44
CA GLU A 46 16.78 28.41 -5.17
C GLU A 46 16.36 27.06 -5.77
N CYS A 47 15.15 26.57 -5.49
CA CYS A 47 14.64 25.31 -6.05
C CYS A 47 14.63 25.33 -7.59
N ILE A 48 14.12 26.41 -8.17
CA ILE A 48 13.97 26.52 -9.63
C ILE A 48 15.34 26.65 -10.30
N ALA A 49 16.22 27.53 -9.80
CA ALA A 49 17.55 27.71 -10.36
C ALA A 49 18.39 26.43 -10.26
N GLU A 50 18.32 25.71 -9.13
CA GLU A 50 18.99 24.42 -8.98
C GLU A 50 18.43 23.36 -9.94
N TYR A 51 17.10 23.31 -10.10
CA TYR A 51 16.48 22.38 -11.03
C TYR A 51 16.87 22.66 -12.48
N GLU A 52 16.86 23.93 -12.90
CA GLU A 52 17.26 24.34 -14.25
C GLU A 52 18.74 24.05 -14.53
N ALA A 53 19.62 24.41 -13.59
CA ALA A 53 21.05 24.18 -13.71
C ALA A 53 21.40 22.69 -13.91
N ARG A 54 20.54 21.78 -13.40
CA ARG A 54 20.73 20.33 -13.44
C ARG A 54 19.58 19.61 -14.15
N PHE A 55 18.84 20.28 -15.04
CA PHE A 55 17.58 19.76 -15.60
C PHE A 55 17.74 18.37 -16.23
N LEU A 56 18.75 18.16 -17.08
CA LEU A 56 18.97 16.88 -17.76
C LEU A 56 19.26 15.75 -16.76
N GLN A 57 19.95 16.06 -15.66
CA GLN A 57 20.22 15.10 -14.61
C GLN A 57 18.93 14.70 -13.89
N TRP A 58 18.12 15.67 -13.47
CA TRP A 58 16.85 15.40 -12.81
C TRP A 58 15.84 14.69 -13.71
N ALA A 59 15.75 15.11 -14.98
CA ALA A 59 14.89 14.48 -15.97
C ALA A 59 15.29 13.02 -16.25
N GLY A 60 16.60 12.72 -16.30
CA GLY A 60 17.12 11.35 -16.45
C GLY A 60 16.85 10.44 -15.24
N LEU A 61 16.57 11.03 -14.07
CA LEU A 61 16.15 10.32 -12.86
C LEU A 61 14.63 10.27 -12.69
N SER A 62 13.88 10.87 -13.60
CA SER A 62 12.41 10.96 -13.57
C SER A 62 11.77 9.99 -14.59
N GLY A 63 10.44 9.98 -14.65
CA GLY A 63 9.70 9.41 -15.77
C GLY A 63 9.33 7.92 -15.65
N GLN A 64 9.68 7.22 -14.57
CA GLN A 64 9.12 5.88 -14.35
C GLN A 64 7.65 5.95 -13.96
N ALA A 65 6.86 5.05 -14.52
CA ALA A 65 5.48 4.89 -14.10
C ALA A 65 5.44 4.45 -12.63
N THR A 66 4.85 5.30 -11.79
CA THR A 66 4.58 4.96 -10.38
C THR A 66 3.35 4.07 -10.25
N THR A 67 2.45 4.16 -11.23
CA THR A 67 1.24 3.35 -11.32
C THR A 67 1.46 2.19 -12.29
N VAL A 68 1.23 0.99 -11.80
CA VAL A 68 1.37 -0.26 -12.55
C VAL A 68 0.19 -0.44 -13.51
N VAL A 69 0.44 -0.28 -14.81
CA VAL A 69 -0.49 -0.66 -15.89
C VAL A 69 -0.02 -1.97 -16.50
N PRO A 70 -0.75 -3.10 -16.33
CA PRO A 70 -0.33 -4.39 -16.85
C PRO A 70 -0.05 -4.32 -18.36
N PRO A 71 1.03 -4.93 -18.86
CA PRO A 71 1.30 -4.96 -20.29
C PRO A 71 0.15 -5.67 -21.02
N ARG A 72 -0.37 -5.06 -22.10
CA ARG A 72 -1.52 -5.61 -22.84
C ARG A 72 -1.25 -6.96 -23.48
N ARG A 73 0.00 -7.23 -23.87
CA ARG A 73 0.50 -8.50 -24.42
C ARG A 73 2.02 -8.52 -24.25
N SER A 74 2.56 -9.30 -23.31
CA SER A 74 4.00 -9.55 -23.23
C SER A 74 4.25 -11.04 -23.08
N ASP A 75 5.25 -11.55 -23.80
CA ASP A 75 5.80 -12.91 -23.61
C ASP A 75 6.40 -13.10 -22.21
N MET A 76 6.65 -11.99 -21.51
CA MET A 76 7.15 -11.96 -20.15
C MET A 76 6.03 -12.17 -19.14
N SER A 77 6.27 -13.04 -18.15
CA SER A 77 5.31 -13.23 -17.06
C SER A 77 5.08 -11.92 -16.30
N GLU A 78 3.84 -11.66 -15.90
CA GLU A 78 3.44 -10.50 -15.08
C GLU A 78 4.36 -10.29 -13.86
N GLN A 79 4.81 -11.38 -13.25
CA GLN A 79 5.67 -11.35 -12.08
C GLN A 79 7.07 -10.78 -12.38
N VAL A 80 7.69 -11.18 -13.50
CA VAL A 80 9.01 -10.69 -13.93
C VAL A 80 8.92 -9.22 -14.32
N TRP A 81 7.84 -8.83 -15.00
CA TRP A 81 7.58 -7.43 -15.33
C TRP A 81 7.43 -6.56 -14.07
N LEU A 82 6.64 -6.99 -13.10
CA LEU A 82 6.48 -6.25 -11.84
C LEU A 82 7.81 -6.14 -11.07
N GLU A 83 8.62 -7.20 -11.07
CA GLU A 83 9.94 -7.17 -10.43
C GLU A 83 10.84 -6.11 -11.06
N ALA A 84 10.94 -6.09 -12.38
CA ALA A 84 11.70 -5.10 -13.11
C ALA A 84 11.22 -3.66 -12.81
N LEU A 85 9.90 -3.45 -12.72
CA LEU A 85 9.33 -2.15 -12.35
C LEU A 85 9.69 -1.73 -10.93
N PHE A 86 9.58 -2.62 -9.93
CA PHE A 86 9.93 -2.29 -8.54
C PHE A 86 11.42 -2.00 -8.38
N VAL A 87 12.29 -2.78 -9.04
CA VAL A 87 13.74 -2.55 -9.06
C VAL A 87 14.06 -1.21 -9.70
N SER A 88 13.45 -0.91 -10.86
CA SER A 88 13.64 0.36 -11.55
C SER A 88 13.20 1.56 -10.70
N ALA A 89 11.98 1.52 -10.16
CA ALA A 89 11.42 2.61 -9.35
C ALA A 89 12.25 2.85 -8.07
N SER A 90 12.66 1.77 -7.38
CA SER A 90 13.51 1.87 -6.18
C SER A 90 14.89 2.42 -6.53
N SER A 91 15.49 1.97 -7.64
CA SER A 91 16.79 2.47 -8.10
C SER A 91 16.74 3.96 -8.45
N GLN A 92 15.69 4.43 -9.12
CA GLN A 92 15.53 5.85 -9.42
C GLN A 92 15.35 6.70 -8.16
N LEU A 93 14.53 6.23 -7.20
CA LEU A 93 14.39 6.88 -5.90
C LEU A 93 15.74 7.04 -5.18
N GLU A 94 16.53 5.96 -5.09
CA GLU A 94 17.84 6.00 -4.42
C GLU A 94 18.83 6.91 -5.17
N ARG A 95 18.86 6.85 -6.50
CA ARG A 95 19.72 7.74 -7.31
C ARG A 95 19.31 9.20 -7.17
N CYS A 96 18.01 9.50 -7.18
CA CYS A 96 17.48 10.84 -6.94
C CYS A 96 17.96 11.39 -5.59
N ARG A 97 17.87 10.59 -4.53
CA ARG A 97 18.34 10.96 -3.19
C ARG A 97 19.85 11.14 -3.12
N ALA A 98 20.62 10.26 -3.77
CA ALA A 98 22.07 10.35 -3.82
C ALA A 98 22.56 11.66 -4.46
N GLU A 99 21.75 12.25 -5.35
CA GLU A 99 22.04 13.52 -6.02
C GLU A 99 21.54 14.75 -5.25
N GLY A 100 21.01 14.57 -4.05
CA GLY A 100 20.43 15.64 -3.23
C GLY A 100 18.99 15.99 -3.59
N GLY A 101 18.24 15.05 -4.18
CA GLY A 101 16.87 15.25 -4.61
C GLY A 101 15.81 14.54 -3.76
N ARG A 102 14.56 14.93 -3.99
CA ARG A 102 13.33 14.30 -3.51
C ARG A 102 12.57 13.73 -4.69
N TYR A 103 11.88 12.63 -4.45
CA TYR A 103 11.16 11.92 -5.49
C TYR A 103 9.65 12.08 -5.30
N TRP A 104 8.95 12.43 -6.36
CA TRP A 104 7.54 12.84 -6.32
C TRP A 104 6.74 12.05 -7.34
N GLU A 105 5.49 11.72 -7.01
CA GLU A 105 4.47 11.40 -7.99
C GLU A 105 3.77 12.70 -8.36
N GLY A 106 3.92 13.12 -9.62
CA GLY A 106 3.20 14.23 -10.20
C GLY A 106 1.96 13.76 -10.96
N ARG A 107 0.86 14.46 -10.80
CA ARG A 107 -0.39 14.28 -11.53
C ARG A 107 -0.80 15.59 -12.15
N LEU A 108 -1.15 15.57 -13.43
CA LEU A 108 -1.54 16.75 -14.17
C LEU A 108 -2.81 16.45 -14.96
N ASP A 109 -3.84 17.27 -14.76
CA ASP A 109 -5.06 17.26 -15.57
C ASP A 109 -4.73 17.84 -16.94
N MET A 110 -4.89 17.01 -17.96
CA MET A 110 -4.52 17.34 -19.34
C MET A 110 -5.61 18.14 -20.05
N ASP A 111 -6.86 18.13 -19.53
CA ASP A 111 -7.99 18.82 -20.15
C ASP A 111 -7.79 20.34 -20.13
N GLN A 112 -7.02 20.86 -19.16
CA GLN A 112 -6.69 22.29 -19.07
C GLN A 112 -5.85 22.77 -20.26
N TYR A 113 -5.04 21.91 -20.89
CA TYR A 113 -4.05 22.32 -21.88
C TYR A 113 -4.53 22.21 -23.33
N ALA A 114 -5.84 21.92 -23.53
CA ALA A 114 -6.45 21.74 -24.86
C ALA A 114 -5.66 20.78 -25.78
N LEU A 115 -4.93 19.82 -25.18
CA LEU A 115 -4.23 18.76 -25.88
C LEU A 115 -5.25 17.67 -26.25
N ASN A 116 -6.16 18.02 -27.16
CA ASN A 116 -7.33 17.23 -27.56
C ASN A 116 -7.00 15.85 -28.16
N SER A 117 -5.72 15.50 -28.31
CA SER A 117 -5.25 14.27 -28.94
C SER A 117 -4.82 13.17 -27.97
N THR A 118 -4.72 13.44 -26.65
CA THR A 118 -4.32 12.39 -25.70
C THR A 118 -5.54 11.64 -25.15
N PRO A 119 -5.57 10.30 -25.16
CA PRO A 119 -6.68 9.52 -24.61
C PRO A 119 -6.75 9.53 -23.08
N TYR A 120 -5.88 10.29 -22.41
CA TYR A 120 -5.74 10.33 -20.96
C TYR A 120 -6.13 11.71 -20.43
N GLN A 121 -7.15 11.75 -19.57
CA GLN A 121 -7.55 12.97 -18.84
C GLN A 121 -6.49 13.40 -17.82
N GLN A 122 -5.71 12.44 -17.30
CA GLN A 122 -4.68 12.71 -16.30
C GLN A 122 -3.34 12.09 -16.70
N ALA A 123 -2.30 12.90 -16.77
CA ALA A 123 -0.92 12.44 -16.88
C ALA A 123 -0.37 12.17 -15.48
N VAL A 124 0.23 11.00 -15.28
CA VAL A 124 0.88 10.61 -14.02
C VAL A 124 2.32 10.23 -14.29
N CYS A 125 3.24 10.79 -13.51
CA CYS A 125 4.67 10.51 -13.63
C CYS A 125 5.36 10.50 -12.28
N SER A 126 6.59 9.98 -12.27
CA SER A 126 7.53 10.29 -11.20
C SER A 126 8.48 11.41 -11.61
N ILE A 127 8.85 12.26 -10.66
CA ILE A 127 9.76 13.39 -10.83
C ILE A 127 10.79 13.37 -9.72
N CYS A 128 12.06 13.48 -10.08
CA CYS A 128 13.12 13.86 -9.16
C CYS A 128 13.28 15.38 -9.19
N SER A 129 13.30 16.03 -8.03
CA SER A 129 13.56 17.47 -7.90
C SER A 129 14.52 17.75 -6.75
N PRO A 130 15.20 18.92 -6.71
CA PRO A 130 16.05 19.30 -5.59
C PRO A 130 15.41 19.15 -4.21
N GLN A 131 16.23 18.88 -3.20
CA GLN A 131 15.79 18.81 -1.80
C GLN A 131 15.21 20.12 -1.28
N SER A 132 15.69 21.25 -1.82
CA SER A 132 15.18 22.61 -1.57
C SER A 132 13.73 22.78 -2.01
N CYS A 133 13.26 22.01 -2.98
CA CYS A 133 11.90 22.10 -3.49
C CYS A 133 10.86 21.56 -2.50
N ASN A 134 9.86 22.39 -2.24
CA ASN A 134 8.63 22.06 -1.54
C ASN A 134 7.55 21.55 -2.51
N ARG A 135 6.42 21.10 -1.97
CA ARG A 135 5.32 20.52 -2.77
C ARG A 135 4.76 21.52 -3.79
N SER A 136 4.56 22.77 -3.41
CA SER A 136 3.96 23.80 -4.26
C SER A 136 4.89 24.15 -5.43
N GLU A 137 6.18 24.31 -5.19
CA GLU A 137 7.18 24.51 -6.25
C GLU A 137 7.19 23.34 -7.23
N VAL A 138 7.11 22.10 -6.74
CA VAL A 138 7.04 20.93 -7.62
C VAL A 138 5.77 20.94 -8.47
N VAL A 139 4.61 21.28 -7.90
CA VAL A 139 3.32 21.32 -8.61
C VAL A 139 3.29 22.42 -9.68
N PHE A 140 3.67 23.64 -9.31
CA PHE A 140 3.45 24.80 -10.16
C PHE A 140 4.61 25.11 -11.11
N GLU A 141 5.84 24.71 -10.76
CA GLU A 141 7.03 25.07 -11.53
C GLU A 141 7.70 23.85 -12.17
N ILE A 142 7.98 22.81 -11.38
CA ILE A 142 8.79 21.68 -11.84
C ILE A 142 8.00 20.72 -12.75
N LEU A 143 6.81 20.31 -12.30
CA LEU A 143 5.96 19.32 -12.98
C LEU A 143 5.55 19.79 -14.39
N PRO A 144 5.05 21.02 -14.62
CA PRO A 144 4.66 21.46 -15.95
C PRO A 144 5.85 21.56 -16.90
N ARG A 145 7.02 22.00 -16.41
CA ARG A 145 8.26 22.07 -17.22
C ARG A 145 8.76 20.69 -17.61
N PHE A 146 8.80 19.76 -16.66
CA PHE A 146 9.14 18.37 -16.93
C PHE A 146 8.17 17.74 -17.94
N MET A 147 6.87 17.93 -17.75
CA MET A 147 5.83 17.42 -18.66
C MET A 147 5.93 18.02 -20.05
N SER A 148 6.14 19.33 -20.16
CA SER A 148 6.34 20.00 -21.45
C SER A 148 7.51 19.38 -22.21
N HIS A 149 8.63 19.11 -21.51
CA HIS A 149 9.76 18.43 -22.11
C HIS A 149 9.43 16.99 -22.56
N GLN A 150 8.74 16.19 -21.72
CA GLN A 150 8.34 14.83 -22.09
C GLN A 150 7.37 14.79 -23.29
N LEU A 151 6.42 15.72 -23.35
CA LEU A 151 5.48 15.82 -24.47
C LEU A 151 6.20 16.22 -25.77
N ARG A 152 7.22 17.08 -25.70
CA ARG A 152 8.06 17.41 -26.85
C ARG A 152 8.89 16.22 -27.31
N LEU A 153 9.50 15.48 -26.38
CA LEU A 153 10.29 14.28 -26.72
C LEU A 153 9.44 13.18 -27.37
N THR A 154 8.18 13.05 -26.97
CA THR A 154 7.25 12.06 -27.53
C THR A 154 6.53 12.55 -28.80
N GLY A 155 6.74 13.81 -29.20
CA GLY A 155 6.02 14.44 -30.32
C GLY A 155 4.54 14.70 -30.05
N ALA A 156 4.09 14.57 -28.80
CA ALA A 156 2.72 14.78 -28.38
C ALA A 156 2.35 16.26 -28.24
N ALA A 157 3.35 17.16 -28.20
CA ALA A 157 3.15 18.60 -28.22
C ALA A 157 4.08 19.28 -29.24
N PRO A 158 3.65 20.38 -29.86
CA PRO A 158 4.49 21.13 -30.80
C PRO A 158 5.74 21.70 -30.12
N LEU A 159 6.81 21.86 -30.90
CA LEU A 159 8.03 22.54 -30.45
C LEU A 159 7.67 23.95 -29.97
N GLY A 160 7.89 24.22 -28.68
CA GLY A 160 7.55 25.51 -28.06
C GLY A 160 6.25 25.51 -27.23
N ALA A 161 5.45 24.44 -27.24
CA ALA A 161 4.36 24.30 -26.28
C ALA A 161 4.95 24.23 -24.86
N ASP A 162 4.66 25.25 -24.07
CA ASP A 162 4.87 25.26 -22.63
C ASP A 162 3.50 25.09 -21.99
N LEU A 163 3.38 24.11 -21.11
CA LEU A 163 2.15 23.91 -20.34
C LEU A 163 1.90 25.15 -19.46
N GLY A 164 2.92 25.92 -19.09
CA GLY A 164 2.74 27.06 -18.20
C GLY A 164 2.24 26.60 -16.82
N ARG A 165 1.70 27.54 -16.04
CA ARG A 165 1.28 27.26 -14.68
C ARG A 165 -0.09 26.54 -14.65
N PRO A 166 -0.21 25.40 -13.96
CA PRO A 166 -1.49 24.71 -13.79
C PRO A 166 -2.48 25.56 -13.00
N ALA A 167 -3.77 25.44 -13.33
CA ALA A 167 -4.83 26.03 -12.53
C ALA A 167 -4.89 25.36 -11.15
N ASP A 168 -5.42 26.04 -10.14
CA ASP A 168 -5.55 25.45 -8.82
C ASP A 168 -6.39 24.17 -8.86
N GLY A 169 -5.86 23.09 -8.28
CA GLY A 169 -6.49 21.77 -8.28
C GLY A 169 -6.33 20.93 -9.55
N SER A 170 -5.81 21.51 -10.64
CA SER A 170 -5.51 20.76 -11.88
C SER A 170 -4.22 19.94 -11.81
N ALA A 171 -3.41 20.14 -10.78
CA ALA A 171 -2.15 19.45 -10.59
C ALA A 171 -1.95 19.04 -9.13
N GLU A 172 -1.30 17.90 -8.93
CA GLU A 172 -0.95 17.37 -7.62
C GLU A 172 0.46 16.78 -7.65
N ALA A 173 1.23 17.03 -6.60
CA ALA A 173 2.47 16.30 -6.34
C ALA A 173 2.43 15.68 -4.95
N VAL A 174 2.85 14.42 -4.85
CA VAL A 174 2.97 13.69 -3.59
C VAL A 174 4.34 13.04 -3.52
N GLU A 175 5.11 13.33 -2.48
CA GLU A 175 6.43 12.71 -2.31
C GLU A 175 6.31 11.19 -2.17
N LEU A 176 7.23 10.47 -2.79
CA LEU A 176 7.38 9.03 -2.75
C LEU A 176 8.55 8.67 -1.85
N LEU A 177 8.37 7.62 -1.05
CA LEU A 177 9.37 7.13 -0.11
C LEU A 177 9.69 5.66 -0.40
N ARG A 178 10.54 5.04 0.41
CA ARG A 178 10.84 3.61 0.29
C ARG A 178 9.76 2.79 0.99
N TRP A 179 9.48 1.60 0.49
CA TRP A 179 8.70 0.60 1.23
C TRP A 179 9.32 0.31 2.61
N ALA A 180 10.65 0.32 2.69
CA ALA A 180 11.39 0.19 3.96
C ALA A 180 11.02 1.25 5.01
N ASP A 181 10.56 2.44 4.59
CA ASP A 181 10.29 3.56 5.50
C ASP A 181 8.94 3.39 6.24
N ILE A 182 8.07 2.46 5.83
CA ILE A 182 6.77 2.15 6.47
C ILE A 182 6.97 1.64 7.91
N GLY A 183 8.07 0.92 8.15
CA GLY A 183 8.38 0.40 9.48
C GLY A 183 7.41 -0.69 9.96
N ILE A 184 7.14 -1.70 9.14
CA ILE A 184 6.51 -2.95 9.58
C ILE A 184 7.56 -4.06 9.62
N ASP A 185 7.46 -4.94 10.61
CA ASP A 185 8.45 -6.00 10.86
C ASP A 185 8.00 -7.36 10.30
N PHE A 186 6.69 -7.57 10.20
CA PHE A 186 6.13 -8.77 9.59
C PHE A 186 4.75 -8.52 8.94
N ALA A 187 4.31 -9.43 8.07
CA ALA A 187 3.00 -9.41 7.46
C ALA A 187 2.30 -10.77 7.58
N LEU A 188 1.03 -10.76 7.99
CA LEU A 188 0.11 -11.87 7.85
C LEU A 188 -0.67 -11.67 6.54
N SER A 189 -0.18 -12.26 5.45
CA SER A 189 -0.61 -11.91 4.09
C SER A 189 -1.71 -12.81 3.53
N GLY A 190 -2.09 -13.89 4.22
CA GLY A 190 -3.08 -14.81 3.70
C GLY A 190 -2.98 -16.21 4.30
N ALA A 191 -3.63 -17.20 3.69
CA ALA A 191 -4.67 -17.04 2.67
C ALA A 191 -6.02 -16.73 3.31
N ASP A 192 -6.81 -15.86 2.66
CA ASP A 192 -8.18 -15.58 3.04
C ASP A 192 -9.02 -16.87 3.10
N GLY A 193 -9.97 -16.92 4.03
CA GLY A 193 -10.76 -18.12 4.31
C GLY A 193 -10.04 -19.19 5.15
N CYS A 194 -8.71 -19.20 5.23
CA CYS A 194 -7.93 -20.25 5.91
C CYS A 194 -7.67 -20.01 7.41
N GLY A 195 -8.38 -19.07 8.05
CA GLY A 195 -8.27 -18.83 9.50
C GLY A 195 -7.29 -17.73 9.91
N THR A 196 -6.90 -16.86 8.98
CA THR A 196 -6.05 -15.67 9.24
C THR A 196 -6.60 -14.77 10.35
N THR A 197 -7.92 -14.57 10.44
CA THR A 197 -8.55 -13.79 11.54
C THR A 197 -8.30 -14.41 12.91
N SER A 198 -8.39 -15.74 13.03
CA SER A 198 -8.11 -16.44 14.30
C SER A 198 -6.62 -16.36 14.63
N LEU A 199 -5.75 -16.52 13.62
CA LEU A 199 -4.31 -16.37 13.79
C LEU A 199 -3.97 -14.96 14.30
N PHE A 200 -4.46 -13.91 13.65
CA PHE A 200 -4.30 -12.51 14.06
C PHE A 200 -4.71 -12.29 15.53
N ARG A 201 -5.92 -12.72 15.89
CA ARG A 201 -6.47 -12.54 17.24
C ARG A 201 -5.61 -13.21 18.32
N ASN A 202 -5.12 -14.41 18.04
CA ASN A 202 -4.29 -15.16 18.99
C ASN A 202 -2.85 -14.61 19.02
N LEU A 203 -2.26 -14.20 17.89
CA LEU A 203 -0.93 -13.56 17.86
C LEU A 203 -0.89 -12.26 18.65
N ARG A 204 -1.95 -11.46 18.62
CA ARG A 204 -2.09 -10.23 19.43
C ARG A 204 -2.03 -10.44 20.94
N ARG A 205 -2.24 -11.67 21.42
CA ARG A 205 -2.10 -12.00 22.84
C ARG A 205 -0.64 -12.07 23.28
N HIS A 206 0.30 -12.11 22.34
CA HIS A 206 1.73 -12.14 22.66
C HIS A 206 2.21 -10.75 23.11
N ALA A 207 2.82 -10.67 24.29
CA ALA A 207 3.22 -9.40 24.92
C ALA A 207 4.26 -8.56 24.13
N ARG A 208 4.84 -9.11 23.05
CA ARG A 208 5.85 -8.44 22.19
C ARG A 208 5.48 -8.42 20.71
N ILE A 209 4.23 -8.74 20.36
CA ILE A 209 3.72 -8.67 18.98
C ILE A 209 2.52 -7.72 18.99
N ALA A 210 2.55 -6.74 18.11
CA ALA A 210 1.48 -5.80 17.89
C ALA A 210 1.13 -5.75 16.40
N PHE A 211 0.03 -5.12 16.05
CA PHE A 211 -0.41 -4.96 14.67
C PHE A 211 -0.80 -3.50 14.39
N THR A 212 -0.73 -3.10 13.13
CA THR A 212 -1.14 -1.76 12.65
C THR A 212 -2.61 -1.46 12.95
N ASN A 213 -3.44 -2.51 12.95
CA ASN A 213 -4.86 -2.40 13.25
C ASN A 213 -5.17 -2.75 14.70
N ASN A 214 -5.69 -1.76 15.44
CA ASN A 214 -6.14 -1.95 16.81
C ASN A 214 -7.57 -2.49 16.95
N SER A 215 -8.34 -2.58 15.87
CA SER A 215 -9.72 -3.08 15.85
C SER A 215 -9.83 -4.41 16.59
N THR A 216 -10.60 -4.40 17.66
CA THR A 216 -10.89 -5.57 18.50
C THR A 216 -11.77 -6.59 17.77
N MET A 217 -12.52 -6.16 16.76
CA MET A 217 -13.49 -7.00 16.06
C MET A 217 -12.88 -7.92 15.00
N GLY A 218 -11.57 -7.86 14.75
CA GLY A 218 -10.94 -8.73 13.75
C GLY A 218 -11.48 -8.55 12.33
N LYS A 219 -12.18 -7.43 12.06
CA LYS A 219 -12.43 -6.98 10.69
C LYS A 219 -11.05 -6.83 10.05
N GLN A 220 -10.86 -7.50 8.92
CA GLN A 220 -9.62 -7.40 8.17
C GLN A 220 -9.29 -5.93 7.96
N ASP A 221 -8.00 -5.60 7.97
CA ASP A 221 -7.56 -4.24 7.80
C ASP A 221 -8.13 -3.69 6.48
N GLU A 222 -9.11 -2.79 6.58
CA GLU A 222 -9.57 -2.01 5.43
C GLU A 222 -8.47 -1.03 4.95
N ASP A 223 -7.35 -0.97 5.68
CA ASP A 223 -6.03 -0.49 5.23
C ASP A 223 -5.43 -1.34 4.08
N PHE A 224 -6.27 -2.02 3.31
CA PHE A 224 -6.07 -2.45 1.94
C PHE A 224 -5.40 -1.35 1.07
N ARG A 225 -5.51 -0.09 1.49
CA ARG A 225 -4.81 1.10 0.97
C ARG A 225 -3.32 0.91 0.73
N LEU A 226 -2.62 0.14 1.56
CA LEU A 226 -1.17 -0.06 1.39
C LEU A 226 -0.85 -0.57 -0.03
N VAL A 227 -1.72 -1.40 -0.61
CA VAL A 227 -1.44 -2.12 -1.85
C VAL A 227 -2.50 -1.89 -2.93
N SER A 228 -3.70 -1.44 -2.55
CA SER A 228 -4.77 -1.13 -3.50
C SER A 228 -4.42 -0.05 -4.51
N SER A 229 -3.47 0.82 -4.15
CA SER A 229 -3.03 1.95 -4.96
C SER A 229 -2.28 1.54 -6.23
N ARG A 230 -1.96 0.25 -6.41
CA ARG A 230 -1.17 -0.27 -7.55
C ARG A 230 0.14 0.50 -7.76
N LYS A 231 0.76 0.96 -6.68
CA LYS A 231 1.98 1.76 -6.70
C LYS A 231 3.24 0.92 -6.57
N THR A 232 4.30 1.32 -7.27
CA THR A 232 5.65 0.75 -7.12
C THR A 232 6.41 1.33 -5.93
N LEU A 233 6.02 2.52 -5.43
CA LEU A 233 6.57 3.18 -4.24
C LEU A 233 5.44 3.73 -3.38
N PRO A 234 5.54 3.70 -2.03
CA PRO A 234 4.56 4.29 -1.16
C PRO A 234 4.65 5.82 -1.19
N THR A 235 3.51 6.49 -1.02
CA THR A 235 3.50 7.94 -0.81
C THR A 235 3.92 8.30 0.61
N ARG A 236 4.35 9.54 0.82
CA ARG A 236 4.66 10.07 2.13
C ARG A 236 3.48 9.99 3.10
N CYS A 237 2.27 10.34 2.67
CA CYS A 237 1.06 10.22 3.51
C CYS A 237 0.84 8.76 3.95
N MET A 238 1.07 7.77 3.09
CA MET A 238 1.00 6.35 3.48
C MET A 238 2.06 5.97 4.53
N VAL A 239 3.30 6.41 4.36
CA VAL A 239 4.37 6.12 5.33
C VAL A 239 4.14 6.80 6.67
N GLU A 240 3.71 8.05 6.66
CA GLU A 240 3.42 8.82 7.87
C GLU A 240 2.24 8.23 8.65
N GLU A 241 1.16 7.81 7.96
CA GLU A 241 0.03 7.12 8.58
C GLU A 241 0.48 5.86 9.33
N PHE A 242 1.35 5.04 8.71
CA PHE A 242 1.90 3.85 9.36
C PHE A 242 2.85 4.19 10.51
N ARG A 243 3.62 5.27 10.39
CA ARG A 243 4.51 5.75 11.46
C ARG A 243 3.72 6.23 12.67
N GLU A 244 2.65 6.98 12.47
CA GLU A 244 1.76 7.42 13.55
C GLU A 244 1.09 6.23 14.24
N LYS A 245 0.57 5.26 13.47
CA LYS A 245 0.05 4.00 14.01
C LYS A 245 1.13 3.26 14.80
N ARG A 246 2.36 3.19 14.30
CA ARG A 246 3.51 2.60 15.01
C ARG A 246 3.77 3.33 16.34
N LEU A 247 3.82 4.66 16.34
CA LEU A 247 4.08 5.45 17.54
C LEU A 247 2.98 5.25 18.60
N SER A 248 1.70 5.26 18.20
CA SER A 248 0.58 5.04 19.11
C SER A 248 0.58 3.64 19.75
N VAL A 249 1.01 2.63 19.00
CA VAL A 249 1.05 1.23 19.45
C VAL A 249 2.30 0.91 20.28
N LEU A 250 3.44 1.55 20.00
CA LEU A 250 4.74 1.19 20.60
C LEU A 250 5.10 1.96 21.88
N SER A 251 4.18 2.73 22.47
CA SER A 251 4.38 3.49 23.72
C SER A 251 4.99 2.62 24.85
N GLY A 252 6.32 2.66 24.99
CA GLY A 252 7.07 2.09 26.12
C GLY A 252 7.62 0.65 25.98
N ARG A 253 7.39 -0.07 24.87
CA ARG A 253 7.87 -1.47 24.72
C ARG A 253 8.34 -1.79 23.30
N ARG A 254 9.39 -2.62 23.19
CA ARG A 254 9.90 -3.15 21.90
C ARG A 254 8.98 -4.25 21.35
N HIS A 255 7.82 -3.87 20.82
CA HIS A 255 6.97 -4.80 20.08
C HIS A 255 7.44 -4.90 18.62
N LEU A 256 7.23 -6.07 18.00
CA LEU A 256 7.16 -6.15 16.53
C LEU A 256 5.83 -5.59 16.08
N LEU A 257 5.83 -4.80 15.03
CA LEU A 257 4.64 -4.30 14.39
C LEU A 257 4.34 -5.11 13.13
N GLY A 258 3.22 -5.82 13.13
CA GLY A 258 2.72 -6.58 12.00
C GLY A 258 1.63 -5.86 11.22
N HIS A 259 1.54 -6.14 9.93
CA HIS A 259 0.36 -5.82 9.12
C HIS A 259 -0.44 -7.10 8.82
N SER A 260 -1.77 -7.05 8.85
CA SER A 260 -2.61 -8.24 8.64
C SER A 260 -3.66 -8.01 7.57
N CYS A 261 -3.42 -8.54 6.38
CA CYS A 261 -4.35 -8.45 5.27
C CYS A 261 -4.31 -9.74 4.45
N ALA A 262 -5.37 -10.54 4.54
CA ALA A 262 -5.37 -11.94 4.12
C ALA A 262 -5.40 -12.15 2.60
N ILE A 263 -5.54 -11.07 1.82
CA ILE A 263 -5.59 -11.08 0.36
C ILE A 263 -4.23 -10.78 -0.28
N LEU A 264 -3.25 -10.28 0.50
CA LEU A 264 -1.97 -9.81 -0.05
C LEU A 264 -1.20 -10.95 -0.70
N TRP A 265 -1.39 -12.19 -0.24
CA TRP A 265 -0.77 -13.37 -0.83
C TRP A 265 -1.12 -13.57 -2.31
N SER A 266 -2.34 -13.21 -2.75
CA SER A 266 -2.79 -13.44 -4.12
C SER A 266 -2.43 -12.28 -5.06
N MET A 267 -2.26 -11.07 -4.52
CA MET A 267 -1.95 -9.85 -5.28
C MET A 267 -0.46 -9.75 -5.65
N PRO A 268 -0.08 -9.87 -6.94
CA PRO A 268 1.33 -9.83 -7.35
C PRO A 268 2.07 -8.57 -6.93
N ILE A 269 1.42 -7.41 -7.05
CA ILE A 269 2.01 -6.13 -6.64
C ILE A 269 2.22 -6.03 -5.12
N ALA A 270 1.34 -6.64 -4.32
CA ALA A 270 1.51 -6.72 -2.87
C ALA A 270 2.79 -7.44 -2.50
N ARG A 271 3.02 -8.58 -3.15
CA ARG A 271 4.17 -9.44 -2.87
C ARG A 271 5.46 -8.68 -3.16
N GLN A 272 5.51 -7.92 -4.26
CA GLN A 272 6.67 -7.09 -4.59
C GLN A 272 6.88 -5.93 -3.60
N ALA A 273 5.82 -5.23 -3.21
CA ALA A 273 5.88 -4.18 -2.20
C ALA A 273 6.41 -4.71 -0.86
N LEU A 274 5.87 -5.83 -0.37
CA LEU A 274 6.33 -6.48 0.86
C LEU A 274 7.76 -7.02 0.73
N ALA A 275 8.14 -7.57 -0.43
CA ALA A 275 9.49 -8.06 -0.70
C ALA A 275 10.53 -6.93 -0.66
N SER A 276 10.12 -5.72 -1.03
CA SER A 276 10.93 -4.49 -1.01
C SER A 276 11.17 -3.92 0.39
N ILE A 277 10.61 -4.53 1.44
CA ILE A 277 10.89 -4.19 2.84
C ILE A 277 11.98 -5.13 3.36
N PRO A 278 13.21 -4.63 3.61
CA PRO A 278 14.32 -5.46 4.09
C PRO A 278 13.99 -6.12 5.42
N GLY A 279 14.29 -7.42 5.54
CA GLY A 279 14.08 -8.18 6.78
C GLY A 279 12.61 -8.49 7.12
N LEU A 280 11.64 -8.00 6.36
CA LEU A 280 10.22 -8.28 6.58
C LEU A 280 9.96 -9.78 6.50
N LYS A 281 9.34 -10.33 7.55
CA LYS A 281 8.87 -11.72 7.62
C LYS A 281 7.42 -11.84 7.16
N VAL A 282 7.10 -12.84 6.36
CA VAL A 282 5.75 -13.08 5.82
C VAL A 282 5.22 -14.40 6.33
N ILE A 283 4.02 -14.38 6.86
CA ILE A 283 3.31 -15.56 7.38
C ILE A 283 2.08 -15.81 6.50
N VAL A 284 1.93 -17.04 6.03
CA VAL A 284 0.78 -17.48 5.24
C VAL A 284 0.19 -18.75 5.86
N VAL A 285 -1.09 -18.68 6.21
CA VAL A 285 -1.91 -19.82 6.63
C VAL A 285 -2.62 -20.42 5.43
N LEU A 286 -2.38 -21.70 5.19
CA LEU A 286 -3.00 -22.46 4.12
C LEU A 286 -4.00 -23.44 4.72
N CYS A 287 -5.07 -23.71 3.98
CA CYS A 287 -6.07 -24.69 4.33
C CYS A 287 -6.26 -25.63 3.13
N ASP A 288 -7.02 -26.69 3.33
CA ASP A 288 -7.42 -27.56 2.24
C ASP A 288 -8.13 -26.72 1.15
N PRO A 289 -7.64 -26.73 -0.10
CA PRO A 289 -8.24 -25.94 -1.17
C PRO A 289 -9.69 -26.33 -1.45
N VAL A 290 -10.05 -27.60 -1.27
CA VAL A 290 -11.44 -28.06 -1.46
C VAL A 290 -12.34 -27.45 -0.39
N GLY A 291 -12.00 -27.61 0.90
CA GLY A 291 -12.77 -27.01 1.98
C GLY A 291 -12.83 -25.47 1.91
N ARG A 292 -11.78 -24.81 1.39
CA ARG A 292 -11.81 -23.37 1.11
C ARG A 292 -12.81 -23.02 0.01
N PHE A 293 -12.79 -23.77 -1.09
CA PHE A 293 -13.70 -23.58 -2.22
C PHE A 293 -15.15 -23.79 -1.79
N GLU A 294 -15.43 -24.89 -1.08
CA GLU A 294 -16.75 -25.18 -0.52
C GLU A 294 -17.25 -24.02 0.34
N LYS A 295 -16.40 -23.48 1.21
CA LYS A 295 -16.74 -22.31 2.02
C LYS A 295 -17.11 -21.10 1.17
N GLU A 296 -16.33 -20.77 0.13
CA GLU A 296 -16.62 -19.64 -0.76
C GLU A 296 -17.95 -19.83 -1.52
N VAL A 297 -18.22 -21.07 -1.95
CA VAL A 297 -19.48 -21.43 -2.61
C VAL A 297 -20.65 -21.27 -1.63
N LEU A 298 -20.55 -21.83 -0.43
CA LEU A 298 -21.59 -21.73 0.61
C LEU A 298 -21.87 -20.28 1.01
N GLU A 299 -20.84 -19.43 1.12
CA GLU A 299 -21.01 -18.00 1.42
C GLU A 299 -21.79 -17.26 0.32
N LYS A 300 -21.60 -17.61 -0.97
CA LYS A 300 -22.31 -16.99 -2.10
C LYS A 300 -23.70 -17.55 -2.34
N VAL A 301 -23.85 -18.86 -2.17
CA VAL A 301 -25.12 -19.56 -2.24
C VAL A 301 -26.05 -19.09 -1.12
N GLY A 302 -25.51 -18.81 0.07
CA GLY A 302 -26.30 -18.47 1.23
C GLY A 302 -27.31 -19.57 1.56
N GLN A 303 -28.57 -19.18 1.77
CA GLN A 303 -29.68 -20.12 2.01
C GLN A 303 -30.39 -20.59 0.72
N ARG A 304 -29.78 -20.42 -0.46
CA ARG A 304 -30.44 -20.83 -1.71
C ARG A 304 -30.68 -22.35 -1.74
N PRO A 305 -31.81 -22.82 -2.32
CA PRO A 305 -32.13 -24.24 -2.42
C PRO A 305 -31.02 -25.01 -3.15
N ALA A 306 -30.73 -26.23 -2.70
CA ALA A 306 -29.69 -27.11 -3.30
C ALA A 306 -29.85 -27.29 -4.83
N SER A 307 -31.09 -27.27 -5.33
CA SER A 307 -31.40 -27.35 -6.76
C SER A 307 -30.80 -26.21 -7.58
N THR A 308 -30.52 -25.06 -6.97
CA THR A 308 -29.93 -23.89 -7.64
C THR A 308 -28.40 -23.88 -7.65
N TRP A 309 -27.75 -24.77 -6.88
CA TRP A 309 -26.29 -24.78 -6.75
C TRP A 309 -25.62 -25.14 -8.06
N PHE A 310 -26.14 -26.16 -8.76
CA PHE A 310 -25.63 -26.60 -10.06
C PHE A 310 -25.81 -25.56 -11.17
N ALA A 311 -26.65 -24.55 -10.96
CA ALA A 311 -26.84 -23.45 -11.91
C ALA A 311 -25.80 -22.33 -11.76
N LEU A 312 -24.96 -22.37 -10.72
CA LEU A 312 -23.94 -21.35 -10.50
C LEU A 312 -22.84 -21.40 -11.58
N PRO A 313 -22.67 -20.34 -12.38
CA PRO A 313 -21.62 -20.27 -13.39
C PRO A 313 -20.22 -20.49 -12.80
N GLU A 314 -20.01 -20.14 -11.53
CA GLU A 314 -18.74 -20.29 -10.81
C GLU A 314 -18.29 -21.73 -10.64
N LEU A 315 -19.23 -22.68 -10.57
CA LEU A 315 -18.93 -24.10 -10.48
C LEU A 315 -18.66 -24.71 -11.86
N ARG A 316 -19.17 -24.10 -12.94
CA ARG A 316 -19.12 -24.65 -14.30
C ARG A 316 -17.92 -24.18 -15.11
N SER A 317 -17.37 -23.00 -14.82
CA SER A 317 -16.26 -22.43 -15.58
C SER A 317 -14.95 -22.53 -14.80
N PRO A 318 -13.92 -23.23 -15.32
CA PRO A 318 -12.56 -23.23 -14.75
C PRO A 318 -11.92 -21.84 -14.66
N ASP A 319 -12.45 -20.88 -15.42
CA ASP A 319 -11.99 -19.49 -15.42
C ASP A 319 -12.71 -18.62 -14.39
N ALA A 320 -13.77 -19.14 -13.76
CA ALA A 320 -14.48 -18.42 -12.74
C ALA A 320 -13.52 -18.00 -11.63
N LYS A 321 -13.78 -16.82 -11.07
CA LYS A 321 -12.95 -16.21 -10.04
C LYS A 321 -12.59 -17.23 -8.96
N ALA A 322 -13.56 -17.99 -8.44
CA ALA A 322 -13.39 -19.02 -7.40
C ALA A 322 -12.26 -20.03 -7.71
N TRP A 323 -12.15 -20.51 -8.95
CA TRP A 323 -11.08 -21.44 -9.36
C TRP A 323 -9.69 -20.79 -9.41
N ARG A 324 -9.62 -19.50 -9.73
CA ARG A 324 -8.33 -18.76 -9.76
C ARG A 324 -7.70 -18.66 -8.37
N TRP A 325 -8.51 -18.53 -7.30
CA TRP A 325 -8.03 -18.48 -5.92
C TRP A 325 -7.51 -19.83 -5.41
N GLN A 326 -7.88 -20.94 -6.07
CA GLN A 326 -7.39 -22.27 -5.72
C GLN A 326 -6.03 -22.60 -6.34
N ARG A 327 -5.49 -21.73 -7.20
CA ARG A 327 -4.14 -21.87 -7.78
C ARG A 327 -3.04 -21.47 -6.78
N PHE A 328 -3.10 -22.02 -5.56
CA PHE A 328 -2.13 -21.79 -4.50
C PHE A 328 -0.70 -22.00 -4.98
N ALA A 329 -0.46 -23.07 -5.75
CA ALA A 329 0.88 -23.46 -6.19
C ALA A 329 1.65 -22.30 -6.86
N ARG A 330 1.00 -21.57 -7.78
CA ARG A 330 1.64 -20.42 -8.45
C ARG A 330 2.00 -19.32 -7.46
N HIS A 331 1.04 -18.91 -6.62
CA HIS A 331 1.26 -17.86 -5.63
C HIS A 331 2.31 -18.25 -4.57
N LEU A 332 2.33 -19.51 -4.16
CA LEU A 332 3.29 -20.03 -3.19
C LEU A 332 4.70 -20.12 -3.78
N ASN A 333 4.84 -20.49 -5.04
CA ASN A 333 6.13 -20.45 -5.74
C ASN A 333 6.67 -19.02 -5.81
N ASP A 334 5.82 -18.04 -6.16
CA ASP A 334 6.21 -16.63 -6.17
C ASP A 334 6.64 -16.14 -4.78
N LEU A 335 5.86 -16.47 -3.74
CA LEU A 335 6.19 -16.12 -2.36
C LEU A 335 7.51 -16.76 -1.92
N ARG A 336 7.72 -18.05 -2.19
CA ARG A 336 8.95 -18.76 -1.84
C ARG A 336 10.16 -18.12 -2.51
N ARG A 337 10.04 -17.75 -3.79
CA ARG A 337 11.11 -17.07 -4.54
C ARG A 337 11.43 -15.70 -3.97
N LEU A 338 10.42 -14.89 -3.65
CA LEU A 338 10.62 -13.51 -3.17
C LEU A 338 11.12 -13.43 -1.72
N PHE A 339 10.65 -14.32 -0.85
CA PHE A 339 10.89 -14.22 0.59
C PHE A 339 11.93 -15.23 1.11
N GLY A 340 12.12 -16.37 0.46
CA GLY A 340 13.05 -17.41 0.91
C GLY A 340 12.79 -17.80 2.37
N GLU A 341 13.82 -17.68 3.21
CA GLU A 341 13.75 -17.95 4.66
C GLU A 341 12.84 -16.98 5.43
N ARG A 342 12.47 -15.84 4.83
CA ARG A 342 11.53 -14.87 5.42
C ARG A 342 10.07 -15.29 5.25
N LEU A 343 9.78 -16.47 4.69
CA LEU A 343 8.42 -16.99 4.52
C LEU A 343 8.14 -18.14 5.49
N LEU A 344 7.08 -18.01 6.28
CA LEU A 344 6.52 -19.10 7.08
C LEU A 344 5.18 -19.54 6.51
N LEU A 345 5.11 -20.79 6.07
CA LEU A 345 3.86 -21.44 5.64
C LEU A 345 3.32 -22.30 6.78
N ILE A 346 2.03 -22.15 7.07
CA ILE A 346 1.37 -22.83 8.18
C ILE A 346 0.13 -23.53 7.67
N HIS A 347 0.00 -24.83 7.93
CA HIS A 347 -1.24 -25.53 7.64
C HIS A 347 -2.29 -25.24 8.72
N GLN A 348 -3.54 -24.94 8.32
CA GLN A 348 -4.64 -24.59 9.22
C GLN A 348 -4.92 -25.70 10.24
N ALA A 349 -4.74 -26.97 9.86
CA ALA A 349 -4.92 -28.10 10.76
C ALA A 349 -3.98 -28.04 11.98
N SER A 350 -2.77 -27.51 11.84
CA SER A 350 -1.81 -27.35 12.95
C SER A 350 -2.31 -26.32 13.97
N LEU A 351 -2.95 -25.24 13.50
CA LEU A 351 -3.58 -24.25 14.38
C LEU A 351 -4.74 -24.83 15.22
N ARG A 352 -5.34 -25.95 14.79
CA ARG A 352 -6.44 -26.61 15.50
C ARG A 352 -5.96 -27.73 16.41
N SER A 353 -5.09 -28.60 15.88
CA SER A 353 -4.63 -29.81 16.55
C SER A 353 -3.50 -29.55 17.56
N GLN A 354 -2.62 -28.60 17.27
CA GLN A 354 -1.44 -28.27 18.07
C GLN A 354 -1.27 -26.75 18.15
N PRO A 355 -2.26 -26.02 18.71
CA PRO A 355 -2.26 -24.57 18.66
C PRO A 355 -1.03 -23.98 19.36
N ARG A 356 -0.68 -24.48 20.56
CA ARG A 356 0.41 -23.90 21.34
C ARG A 356 1.76 -24.05 20.64
N GLU A 357 2.05 -25.23 20.14
CA GLU A 357 3.26 -25.56 19.39
C GLU A 357 3.37 -24.68 18.14
N THR A 358 2.26 -24.57 17.40
CA THR A 358 2.19 -23.74 16.18
C THR A 358 2.42 -22.26 16.51
N PHE A 359 1.72 -21.70 17.49
CA PHE A 359 1.88 -20.29 17.87
C PHE A 359 3.27 -19.98 18.43
N ASN A 360 3.86 -20.90 19.20
CA ASN A 360 5.24 -20.76 19.65
C ASN A 360 6.23 -20.79 18.49
N ALA A 361 6.05 -21.68 17.51
CA ALA A 361 6.88 -21.71 16.30
C ALA A 361 6.77 -20.41 15.49
N ILE A 362 5.58 -19.79 15.41
CA ILE A 362 5.41 -18.48 14.79
C ILE A 362 6.17 -17.39 15.58
N ALA A 363 6.06 -17.40 16.91
CA ALA A 363 6.77 -16.44 17.75
C ALA A 363 8.29 -16.57 17.55
N ASP A 364 8.80 -17.80 17.56
CA ASP A 364 10.21 -18.11 17.35
C ASP A 364 10.68 -17.68 15.95
N PHE A 365 9.89 -17.97 14.92
CA PHE A 365 10.12 -17.48 13.57
C PHE A 365 10.20 -15.96 13.52
N LEU A 366 9.39 -15.24 14.30
CA LEU A 366 9.46 -13.79 14.43
C LEU A 366 10.62 -13.30 15.31
N GLY A 367 11.44 -14.19 15.88
CA GLY A 367 12.50 -13.84 16.82
C GLY A 367 11.95 -13.38 18.17
N ARG A 368 10.86 -14.01 18.62
CA ARG A 368 10.20 -13.77 19.90
C ARG A 368 10.11 -15.07 20.67
N GLY A 369 10.29 -15.00 21.99
CA GLY A 369 10.13 -16.16 22.84
C GLY A 369 8.71 -16.73 22.81
N PRO A 370 8.49 -17.91 23.40
CA PRO A 370 7.19 -18.57 23.39
C PRO A 370 6.12 -17.76 24.14
N PHE A 371 4.86 -18.06 23.83
CA PHE A 371 3.72 -17.59 24.61
C PHE A 371 3.81 -18.08 26.06
N GLN A 372 3.21 -17.33 26.99
CA GLN A 372 3.18 -17.72 28.40
C GLN A 372 2.46 -19.07 28.59
N ARG A 373 2.88 -19.87 29.59
CA ARG A 373 2.33 -21.21 29.85
C ARG A 373 0.80 -21.20 30.05
N GLY A 374 0.23 -20.11 30.57
CA GLY A 374 -1.22 -19.95 30.76
C GLY A 374 -2.01 -19.40 29.56
N SER A 375 -1.36 -19.05 28.44
CA SER A 375 -2.07 -18.49 27.29
C SER A 375 -3.05 -19.50 26.68
N SER A 376 -4.34 -19.19 26.65
CA SER A 376 -5.33 -19.97 25.90
C SER A 376 -5.34 -19.55 24.44
N PHE A 377 -5.56 -20.50 23.54
CA PHE A 377 -5.72 -20.24 22.11
C PHE A 377 -7.15 -20.56 21.72
N SER A 378 -7.85 -19.52 21.30
CA SER A 378 -9.24 -19.67 20.85
C SER A 378 -9.23 -20.42 19.51
N GLY A 379 -9.77 -21.64 19.51
CA GLY A 379 -10.02 -22.41 18.29
C GLY A 379 -11.07 -21.73 17.41
N THR A 380 -11.09 -22.08 16.13
CA THR A 380 -12.17 -21.70 15.19
C THR A 380 -13.43 -22.55 15.37
N THR A 381 -13.63 -23.19 16.53
CA THR A 381 -14.86 -23.91 16.85
C THR A 381 -15.99 -22.89 17.02
N ARG A 382 -16.56 -22.45 15.89
CA ARG A 382 -18.01 -22.41 15.82
C ARG A 382 -18.43 -23.86 16.04
N THR A 383 -18.95 -24.17 17.22
CA THR A 383 -19.80 -25.34 17.35
C THR A 383 -20.81 -25.23 16.23
N ALA A 384 -20.90 -26.27 15.40
CA ALA A 384 -21.99 -26.43 14.46
C ALA A 384 -23.24 -26.73 15.31
N ASP A 385 -23.72 -25.73 16.03
CA ASP A 385 -25.07 -25.73 16.56
C ASP A 385 -25.95 -25.21 15.42
N THR A 386 -26.89 -26.06 15.03
CA THR A 386 -27.91 -25.97 13.96
C THR A 386 -27.47 -26.27 12.52
#